data_AF-A0A967QZK1-F1
#
_entry.id   AF-A0A967QZK1-F1
#
_cell.length_a   1.000
_cell.length_b   1.000
_cell.length_c   1.000
_cell.angle_alpha   90.00
_cell.angle_beta   90.00
_cell.angle_gamma   90.00
#
_symmetry.space_group_name_H-M   'P 1'
#
loop_
_entity.id
_entity.type
_entity.pdbx_description
1 polymer ?
#
loop_
_entity_poly.entity_id
_entity_poly.type
_entity_poly.pdbx_seq_one_letter_code
_entity_poly.pdbx_strand_id
1 'polypeptide(L)' 'LPRRAQESLRVDASHQVASFTYGATLVAKGKRYDDLANTVELKDYARLDLRAEWRFAQNWRLQG' A
#
# COMPACT_ATOMS: atom_id res chain seq x y z
N LEU A 1 13.58 -22.29 -13.37
CA LEU A 1 14.16 -21.26 -12.47
C LEU A 1 13.09 -20.88 -11.44
N PRO A 2 13.21 -21.24 -10.15
CA PRO A 2 12.20 -20.88 -9.17
C PRO A 2 12.46 -19.45 -8.71
N ARG A 3 12.01 -18.48 -9.51
CA ARG A 3 11.83 -17.08 -9.11
C ARG A 3 10.41 -16.68 -9.51
N ARG A 4 9.43 -17.44 -9.04
CA ARG A 4 8.02 -17.11 -9.26
C ARG A 4 7.53 -16.28 -8.07
N ALA A 5 6.80 -15.23 -8.42
CA ALA A 5 6.49 -14.07 -7.61
C ALA A 5 6.22 -14.39 -6.15
N GLN A 6 6.91 -13.66 -5.27
CA GLN A 6 6.41 -13.42 -3.92
C GLN A 6 4.96 -12.99 -4.00
N GLU A 7 4.12 -13.56 -3.14
CA GLU A 7 2.78 -13.08 -2.92
C GLU A 7 2.85 -11.60 -2.51
N SER A 8 2.54 -10.71 -3.43
CA SER A 8 2.46 -9.28 -3.19
C SER A 8 1.01 -8.85 -3.41
N LEU A 9 0.39 -8.34 -2.37
CA LEU A 9 -0.94 -7.74 -2.43
C LEU A 9 -0.78 -6.24 -2.33
N ARG A 10 -1.42 -5.52 -3.26
CA ARG A 10 -1.59 -4.08 -3.17
C ARG A 10 -3.06 -3.76 -3.33
N VAL A 11 -3.60 -3.02 -2.37
CA VAL A 11 -4.98 -2.53 -2.38
C VAL A 11 -4.94 -1.03 -2.24
N ASP A 12 -5.56 -0.32 -3.16
CA ASP A 12 -5.70 1.13 -3.13
C ASP A 12 -7.20 1.48 -3.07
N ALA A 13 -7.57 2.31 -2.10
CA ALA A 13 -8.91 2.86 -1.98
C ALA A 13 -8.84 4.38 -1.87
N SER A 14 -9.73 5.08 -2.57
CA SER A 14 -9.93 6.52 -2.38
C SER A 14 -11.40 6.87 -2.50
N HIS A 15 -11.79 7.87 -1.74
CA HIS A 15 -13.12 8.43 -1.76
C HIS A 15 -13.02 9.96 -1.86
N GLN A 16 -13.84 10.54 -2.72
CA GLN A 16 -13.96 11.97 -2.90
C GLN A 16 -15.36 12.41 -2.49
N VAL A 17 -15.42 13.41 -1.62
CA VAL A 17 -16.66 14.04 -1.16
C VAL A 17 -16.52 15.56 -1.20
N ALA A 18 -17.27 16.21 -2.08
CA ALA A 18 -17.19 17.64 -2.34
C ALA A 18 -15.74 18.11 -2.57
N SER A 19 -15.22 18.96 -1.68
CA SER A 19 -13.87 19.52 -1.74
C SER A 19 -12.80 18.68 -1.02
N PHE A 20 -13.17 17.53 -0.47
CA PHE A 20 -12.28 16.66 0.30
C PHE A 20 -12.07 15.34 -0.44
N THR A 21 -10.83 14.84 -0.44
CA THR A 21 -10.46 13.52 -0.95
C THR A 21 -9.61 12.83 0.10
N TYR A 22 -9.87 11.55 0.34
CA TYR A 22 -9.06 10.74 1.22
C TYR A 22 -8.86 9.36 0.63
N GLY A 23 -7.79 8.70 1.01
CA GLY A 23 -7.49 7.37 0.54
C GLY A 23 -6.51 6.63 1.41
N ALA A 24 -6.42 5.34 1.17
CA ALA A 24 -5.49 4.45 1.80
C ALA A 24 -4.89 3.53 0.75
N THR A 25 -3.62 3.17 0.96
CA THR A 25 -2.91 2.17 0.19
C THR A 25 -2.35 1.15 1.15
N LEU A 26 -2.75 -0.10 0.99
CA LEU A 26 -2.22 -1.24 1.73
C LEU A 26 -1.31 -2.04 0.80
N VAL A 27 -0.07 -2.23 1.22
CA VAL A 27 0.90 -3.10 0.56
C VAL A 27 1.28 -4.20 1.52
N ALA A 28 0.92 -5.44 1.22
CA ALA A 28 1.36 -6.61 1.96
C ALA A 28 2.32 -7.44 1.10
N LYS A 29 3.45 -7.83 1.68
CA LYS A 29 4.36 -8.80 1.08
C LYS A 29 4.36 -10.05 1.93
N GLY A 30 3.89 -11.15 1.34
CA GLY A 30 3.86 -12.47 1.95
C GLY A 30 5.25 -13.08 2.11
N LYS A 31 5.28 -14.22 2.81
CA LYS A 31 6.50 -14.91 3.21
C LYS A 31 7.41 -15.16 2.00
N ARG A 32 8.67 -14.76 2.14
CA ARG A 32 9.75 -15.26 1.28
C ARG A 32 10.32 -16.49 1.96
N TYR A 33 10.24 -17.63 1.31
CA TYR A 33 11.14 -18.74 1.59
C TYR A 33 12.27 -18.63 0.57
N ASP A 34 13.48 -18.31 1.03
CA ASP A 34 14.65 -18.15 0.14
C ASP A 34 15.33 -19.50 -0.19
N ASP A 35 14.70 -20.61 0.21
CA ASP A 35 15.27 -21.95 0.24
C ASP A 35 14.18 -22.98 -0.12
N LEU A 36 14.54 -23.99 -0.94
CA LEU A 36 13.73 -25.18 -1.22
C LEU A 36 13.34 -25.96 0.06
N ALA A 37 14.00 -25.70 1.20
CA ALA A 37 13.78 -26.25 2.52
C ALA A 37 13.15 -25.28 3.55
N ASN A 38 12.70 -24.08 3.15
CA ASN A 38 11.87 -23.17 3.99
C ASN A 38 12.46 -22.78 5.38
N THR A 39 13.78 -22.64 5.53
CA THR A 39 14.42 -22.50 6.87
C THR A 39 14.61 -21.06 7.39
N VAL A 40 14.45 -20.03 6.57
CA VAL A 40 14.63 -18.62 6.99
C VAL A 40 13.41 -17.78 6.59
N GLU A 41 12.53 -17.50 7.55
CA GLU A 41 11.37 -16.65 7.36
C GLU A 41 11.79 -15.17 7.42
N LEU A 42 11.91 -14.52 6.26
CA LEU A 42 11.88 -13.06 6.20
C LEU A 42 10.49 -12.62 6.67
N LYS A 43 10.43 -11.95 7.83
CA LYS A 43 9.19 -11.42 8.41
C LYS A 43 8.37 -10.74 7.32
N ASP A 44 7.15 -11.24 7.17
CA ASP A 44 6.10 -10.59 6.45
C ASP A 44 5.96 -9.14 6.93
N TYR A 45 5.69 -8.24 5.98
CA TYR A 45 5.41 -6.86 6.33
C TYR A 45 4.24 -6.35 5.51
N ALA A 46 3.39 -5.61 6.23
CA ALA A 46 2.35 -4.79 5.65
C ALA A 46 2.71 -3.33 5.87
N ARG A 47 2.54 -2.53 4.83
CA ARG A 47 2.65 -1.07 4.87
C ARG A 47 1.29 -0.48 4.58
N LEU A 48 0.84 0.42 5.44
CA LEU A 48 -0.36 1.21 5.25
C LEU A 48 0.05 2.67 5.06
N ASP A 49 -0.24 3.22 3.88
CA ASP A 49 -0.09 4.62 3.58
C ASP A 49 -1.47 5.28 3.56
N LEU A 50 -1.63 6.39 4.28
CA LEU A 50 -2.85 7.20 4.29
C LEU A 50 -2.60 8.48 3.49
N ARG A 51 -3.63 8.95 2.78
CA ARG A 51 -3.60 10.22 2.07
C ARG A 51 -4.87 11.02 2.30
N ALA A 52 -4.74 12.32 2.45
CA ALA A 52 -5.85 13.26 2.52
C ALA A 52 -5.54 14.52 1.71
N GLU A 53 -6.57 15.06 1.07
CA GLU A 53 -6.50 16.25 0.23
C GLU A 53 -7.74 17.11 0.47
N TRP A 54 -7.52 18.41 0.62
CA TRP A 54 -8.59 19.38 0.80
C TRP A 54 -8.40 20.60 -0.10
N ARG A 55 -9.44 20.91 -0.88
CA ARG A 55 -9.56 22.12 -1.70
C ARG A 55 -10.29 23.22 -0.94
N PHE A 56 -9.55 24.10 -0.28
CA PHE A 56 -10.12 25.18 0.53
C PHE A 56 -10.41 26.46 -0.27
N ALA A 57 -9.81 26.63 -1.45
CA ALA A 57 -10.18 27.68 -2.40
C ALA A 57 -10.00 27.18 -3.83
N GLN A 58 -10.58 27.91 -4.80
CA GLN A 58 -10.61 27.51 -6.22
C GLN A 58 -9.22 27.14 -6.79
N ASN A 59 -8.19 27.83 -6.31
CA ASN A 59 -6.80 27.66 -6.74
C ASN A 59 -5.89 27.13 -5.62
N TRP A 60 -6.44 26.70 -4.49
CA TRP A 60 -5.66 26.29 -3.33
C TRP A 60 -6.05 24.91 -2.82
N ARG A 61 -5.02 24.12 -2.50
CA ARG A 61 -5.17 22.73 -2.09
C ARG A 61 -4.10 22.35 -1.08
N LEU A 62 -4.52 21.69 -0.02
CA LEU A 62 -3.66 21.07 0.99
C LEU A 62 -3.65 19.56 0.77
N GLN A 63 -2.49 18.92 0.86
CA GLN A 63 -2.33 17.47 0.72
C GLN A 63 -1.37 16.93 1.80
N GLY A 64 -1.64 15.72 2.28
CA GLY A 64 -0.83 15.01 3.28
C GLY A 64 -1.10 13.52 3.30
#